data_AF-A0A376W6R4-F1
#
_entry.id   AF-A0A376W6R4-F1
#
_cell.length_a   1.000
_cell.length_b   1.000
_cell.length_c   1.000
_cell.angle_alpha   90.00
_cell.angle_beta   90.00
_cell.angle_gamma   90.00
#
_symmetry.space_group_name_H-M   'P 1'
#
loop_
_entity.id
_entity.type
_entity.pdbx_description
1 polymer ?
#
loop_
_entity_poly.entity_id
_entity_poly.type
_entity_poly.pdbx_seq_one_letter_code
_entity_poly.pdbx_strand_id
1 'polypeptide(L)'
;MNEYEFVLPWPPTVNTYWRRRGSQYYISDKGQKYRKDVQQIIRQLRLDIFTKSRLRITIIAEPPDSRRRDLDNILKGLLDSLIHAGICGRRRAIR
;
A
#
# COMPACT_ATOMS: atom_id res chain seq x y z
N MET A 1 -11.50 2.54 -20.97
CA MET A 1 -10.54 2.09 -19.93
C MET A 1 -11.15 2.52 -18.61
N ASN A 2 -11.35 1.61 -17.66
CA ASN A 2 -11.94 2.02 -16.37
C ASN A 2 -10.85 2.73 -15.56
N GLU A 3 -11.13 3.96 -15.17
CA GLU A 3 -10.25 4.76 -14.32
C GLU A 3 -10.94 4.93 -12.96
N TYR A 4 -10.15 4.82 -11.90
CA TYR A 4 -10.62 4.97 -10.53
C TYR A 4 -9.72 5.95 -9.82
N GLU A 5 -10.33 6.92 -9.15
CA GLU A 5 -9.65 7.92 -8.34
C GLU A 5 -10.18 7.83 -6.91
N PHE A 6 -9.27 7.75 -5.94
CA PHE A 6 -9.61 7.66 -4.53
C PHE A 6 -8.44 8.14 -3.68
N VAL A 7 -8.77 8.59 -2.48
CA VAL A 7 -7.80 9.08 -1.51
C VAL A 7 -7.51 7.99 -0.49
N LEU A 8 -6.24 7.85 -0.13
CA LEU A 8 -5.78 6.92 0.89
C LEU A 8 -5.14 7.70 2.05
N PRO A 9 -5.15 7.13 3.27
CA PRO A 9 -4.42 7.74 4.39
C PRO A 9 -2.93 7.84 4.08
N TRP A 10 -2.23 8.76 4.75
CA TRP A 10 -0.78 8.85 4.60
C TRP A 10 -0.09 7.63 5.25
N PRO A 11 0.83 6.94 4.56
CA PRO A 11 1.47 5.77 5.12
C PRO A 11 2.40 6.11 6.28
N PRO A 12 2.54 5.20 7.27
CA PRO A 12 3.59 5.35 8.26
C PRO A 12 4.96 5.20 7.58
N THR A 13 6.01 5.77 8.17
CA THR A 13 7.37 5.65 7.63
C THR A 13 7.79 4.17 7.51
N VAL A 14 8.68 3.83 6.58
CA VAL A 14 9.14 2.43 6.37
C VAL A 14 9.62 1.77 7.66
N ASN A 15 10.41 2.48 8.47
CA ASN A 15 10.90 1.99 9.76
C ASN A 15 9.80 1.81 10.82
N THR A 16 8.68 2.52 10.66
CA THR A 16 7.48 2.33 11.48
C THR A 16 6.66 1.18 10.94
N TYR A 17 6.60 1.01 9.62
CA TYR A 17 5.82 -0.03 8.95
C TYR A 17 6.42 -1.42 9.19
N TRP A 18 7.72 -1.58 8.92
CA TRP A 18 8.46 -2.82 9.10
C TRP A 18 9.30 -2.75 10.36
N ARG A 19 9.20 -3.78 11.19
CA ARG A 19 10.02 -3.98 12.38
C ARG A 19 10.84 -5.24 12.23
N ARG A 20 11.94 -5.29 12.95
CA ARG A 20 12.85 -6.43 12.94
C ARG A 20 12.85 -7.10 14.31
N ARG A 21 12.75 -8.43 14.34
CA ARG A 21 13.00 -9.27 15.52
C ARG A 21 14.05 -10.30 15.15
N GLY A 22 15.27 -10.14 15.67
CA GLY A 22 16.42 -10.93 15.23
C GLY A 22 16.71 -10.73 13.74
N SER A 23 16.71 -11.81 12.96
CA SER A 23 16.89 -11.80 11.51
C SER A 23 15.60 -11.61 10.71
N GLN A 24 14.43 -11.62 11.36
CA GLN A 24 13.14 -11.58 10.68
C GLN A 24 12.53 -10.18 10.67
N TYR A 25 12.00 -9.78 9.52
CA TYR A 25 11.17 -8.58 9.38
C TYR A 25 9.69 -8.95 9.48
N TYR A 26 8.94 -8.14 10.21
CA TYR A 26 7.49 -8.26 10.37
C TYR A 26 6.83 -6.89 10.29
N ILE A 27 5.52 -6.87 10.03
CA ILE A 27 4.75 -5.62 9.95
C ILE A 27 4.35 -5.21 11.36
N SER A 28 4.64 -3.98 11.73
CA SER A 28 4.23 -3.42 13.02
C SER A 28 2.71 -3.29 13.13
N ASP A 29 2.21 -3.07 14.35
CA ASP A 29 0.78 -2.79 14.58
C ASP A 29 0.31 -1.55 13.79
N LYS A 30 1.17 -0.53 13.64
CA LYS A 30 0.88 0.66 12.83
C LYS A 30 0.79 0.33 11.34
N GLY A 31 1.69 -0.52 10.84
CA GLY A 31 1.64 -1.00 9.45
C GLY A 31 0.39 -1.86 9.20
N GLN A 32 0.03 -2.72 10.15
CA GLN A 32 -1.18 -3.54 10.08
C GLN A 32 -2.45 -2.68 10.12
N LYS A 33 -2.49 -1.63 10.95
CA LYS A 33 -3.58 -0.66 10.98
C LYS A 33 -3.73 0.03 9.61
N TYR A 34 -2.63 0.55 9.07
CA TYR A 34 -2.63 1.18 7.75
C TYR A 34 -3.16 0.24 6.66
N ARG A 35 -2.70 -1.02 6.65
CA ARG A 35 -3.22 -2.04 5.71
C ARG A 35 -4.72 -2.25 5.84
N LYS A 36 -5.24 -2.34 7.07
CA LYS A 36 -6.68 -2.51 7.32
C LYS A 36 -7.48 -1.29 6.85
N ASP A 37 -6.97 -0.09 7.11
CA ASP A 37 -7.62 1.15 6.68
C ASP A 37 -7.71 1.21 5.14
N VAL A 38 -6.61 0.90 4.44
CA VAL A 38 -6.60 0.80 2.96
C VAL A 38 -7.55 -0.29 2.46
N GLN A 39 -7.51 -1.49 3.05
CA GLN A 39 -8.41 -2.60 2.72
C GLN A 39 -9.89 -2.19 2.82
N GLN A 40 -10.24 -1.47 3.88
CA GLN A 40 -11.60 -1.01 4.11
C GLN A 40 -12.05 -0.05 3.01
N ILE A 41 -11.22 0.93 2.65
CA ILE A 41 -11.51 1.90 1.57
C ILE A 41 -11.71 1.16 0.24
N ILE A 42 -10.80 0.25 -0.12
CA ILE A 42 -10.88 -0.50 -1.37
C ILE A 42 -12.13 -1.38 -1.44
N ARG A 43 -12.51 -2.03 -0.35
CA ARG A 43 -13.75 -2.82 -0.26
C ARG A 43 -15.00 -1.96 -0.37
N GLN A 44 -15.01 -0.79 0.27
CA GLN A 44 -16.12 0.16 0.15
C GLN A 44 -16.31 0.63 -1.30
N LEU A 45 -15.22 0.82 -2.02
CA LEU A 45 -15.21 1.16 -3.45
C LEU A 45 -15.46 -0.05 -4.37
N ARG A 46 -15.60 -1.27 -3.83
CA ARG A 46 -15.73 -2.53 -4.58
C ARG A 46 -14.60 -2.75 -5.60
N LEU A 47 -13.39 -2.33 -5.22
CA LEU A 47 -12.17 -2.42 -6.02
C LEU A 47 -11.29 -3.64 -5.69
N ASP A 48 -11.79 -4.56 -4.87
CA ASP A 48 -11.19 -5.85 -4.56
C ASP A 48 -11.38 -6.87 -5.69
N ILE A 49 -11.10 -6.43 -6.93
CA ILE A 49 -11.35 -7.16 -8.17
C ILE A 49 -10.30 -8.23 -8.49
N PHE A 50 -9.20 -8.31 -7.74
CA PHE A 50 -8.07 -9.23 -7.92
C PHE A 50 -7.61 -9.33 -9.39
N THR A 51 -7.54 -8.19 -10.08
CA THR A 51 -7.26 -8.20 -11.51
C THR A 51 -5.86 -8.75 -11.78
N LYS A 52 -5.75 -9.58 -12.83
CA LYS A 52 -4.47 -10.08 -13.36
C LYS A 52 -3.96 -9.22 -14.52
N SER A 53 -4.78 -8.28 -14.98
CA SER A 53 -4.47 -7.36 -16.07
C SER A 53 -3.40 -6.34 -15.66
N ARG A 54 -2.72 -5.75 -16.66
CA ARG A 54 -1.75 -4.68 -16.39
C ARG A 54 -2.48 -3.47 -15.84
N LEU A 55 -1.97 -2.93 -14.73
CA LEU A 55 -2.45 -1.70 -14.12
C LEU A 55 -1.48 -0.56 -14.41
N ARG A 56 -2.04 0.62 -14.68
CA ARG A 56 -1.32 1.89 -14.63
C ARG A 56 -1.80 2.62 -13.37
N ILE A 57 -0.87 2.99 -12.49
CA ILE A 57 -1.17 3.69 -11.24
C ILE A 57 -0.45 5.03 -11.30
N THR A 58 -1.22 6.11 -11.15
CA THR A 58 -0.68 7.46 -10.94
C THR A 58 -0.86 7.78 -9.46
N ILE A 59 0.20 8.27 -8.81
CA ILE A 59 0.19 8.56 -7.37
C ILE A 59 0.51 10.03 -7.20
N ILE A 60 -0.42 10.76 -6.60
CA ILE A 60 -0.22 12.14 -6.16
C ILE A 60 0.06 12.06 -4.65
N ALA A 61 1.26 12.46 -4.24
CA ALA A 61 1.68 12.40 -2.85
C ALA A 61 1.67 13.81 -2.24
N GLU A 62 0.72 14.05 -1.33
CA GLU A 62 0.62 15.30 -0.56
C GLU A 62 1.14 15.07 0.87
N PRO A 63 2.41 15.40 1.16
CA PRO A 63 3.01 15.09 2.44
C PRO A 63 2.37 15.89 3.58
N PRO A 64 2.20 15.29 4.78
CA PRO A 64 1.57 15.95 5.92
C PRO A 64 2.46 17.01 6.58
N ASP A 65 3.75 17.06 6.24
CA ASP A 65 4.70 18.04 6.74
C ASP A 65 5.88 18.22 5.76
N SER A 66 6.68 19.26 5.96
CA SER A 66 7.79 19.65 5.10
C SER A 66 9.07 18.82 5.26
N ARG A 67 9.04 17.68 5.99
CA ARG A 67 10.24 16.84 6.12
C ARG A 67 10.59 16.19 4.79
N ARG A 68 11.89 16.19 4.48
CA ARG A 68 12.45 15.44 3.35
C ARG A 68 12.19 13.95 3.55
N ARG A 69 11.57 13.32 2.56
CA ARG A 69 11.26 11.89 2.53
C ARG A 69 11.58 11.34 1.17
N ASP A 70 12.08 10.13 1.14
CA ASP A 70 12.23 9.39 -0.10
C ASP A 70 10.87 8.88 -0.57
N LEU A 71 10.55 9.08 -1.86
CA LEU A 71 9.27 8.65 -2.45
C LEU A 71 9.11 7.12 -2.39
N ASP A 72 10.21 6.36 -2.50
CA ASP A 72 10.19 4.90 -2.43
C ASP A 72 9.66 4.41 -1.08
N ASN A 73 9.91 5.14 0.01
CA ASN A 73 9.41 4.80 1.34
C ASN A 73 7.88 4.86 1.42
N ILE A 74 7.27 5.85 0.75
CA ILE A 74 5.81 5.98 0.64
C ILE A 74 5.26 4.84 -0.23
N LEU A 75 5.89 4.61 -1.38
CA LEU A 75 5.47 3.59 -2.35
C LEU A 75 5.51 2.16 -1.76
N LYS A 76 6.52 1.81 -0.98
CA LYS A 76 6.65 0.47 -0.37
C LYS A 76 5.46 0.11 0.50
N GLY A 77 5.04 1.00 1.40
CA GLY A 77 3.90 0.76 2.29
C GLY A 77 2.56 0.77 1.54
N LEU A 78 2.43 1.70 0.58
CA LEU A 78 1.25 1.83 -0.27
C LEU A 78 1.02 0.59 -1.13
N LEU A 79 1.99 0.21 -1.97
CA LEU A 79 1.86 -0.91 -2.91
C LEU A 79 1.60 -2.23 -2.20
N ASP A 80 2.30 -2.46 -1.08
CA ASP A 80 2.08 -3.63 -0.25
C ASP A 80 0.63 -3.67 0.28
N SER A 81 0.10 -2.53 0.74
CA SER A 81 -1.29 -2.45 1.19
C SER A 81 -2.31 -2.64 0.06
N LEU A 82 -2.07 -2.11 -1.13
CA LEU A 82 -2.97 -2.28 -2.30
C LEU A 82 -3.03 -3.73 -2.78
N ILE A 83 -1.89 -4.43 -2.76
CA ILE A 83 -1.83 -5.87 -3.05
C ILE A 83 -2.63 -6.65 -2.00
N HIS A 84 -2.45 -6.31 -0.73
CA HIS A 84 -3.20 -6.93 0.37
C HIS A 84 -4.68 -6.54 0.39
N ALA A 85 -5.07 -5.44 -0.25
CA ALA A 85 -6.44 -5.00 -0.45
C ALA A 85 -7.16 -5.68 -1.61
N GLY A 86 -6.43 -6.45 -2.43
CA GLY A 86 -7.03 -7.23 -3.51
C GLY A 86 -7.27 -6.43 -4.79
N ILE A 87 -6.65 -5.26 -4.96
CA ILE A 87 -6.75 -4.50 -6.23
C ILE A 87 -6.14 -5.30 -7.37
N CYS A 88 -4.96 -5.86 -7.14
CA CYS A 88 -4.28 -6.73 -8.10
C CYS A 88 -3.87 -8.04 -7.44
N GLY A 89 -3.94 -9.13 -8.20
CA GLY A 89 -3.38 -10.40 -7.75
C GLY A 89 -1.87 -10.25 -7.57
N ARG A 90 -1.31 -10.84 -6.49
CA ARG A 90 0.14 -11.10 -6.45
C ARG A 90 0.48 -11.89 -7.71
N ARG A 91 1.23 -11.31 -8.65
CA ARG A 91 2.10 -12.17 -9.47
C ARG A 91 3.01 -12.84 -8.46
N ARG A 92 2.76 -14.13 -8.19
CA ARG A 92 3.82 -14.99 -7.66
C ARG A 92 4.99 -14.72 -8.60
N ALA A 93 6.11 -14.25 -8.04
CA ALA A 93 7.38 -14.39 -8.74
C ALA A 93 7.41 -15.83 -9.25
N ILE A 94 7.54 -15.98 -10.57
CA ILE A 94 7.74 -17.26 -11.22
C ILE A 94 8.84 -17.95 -10.41
N ARG A 95 8.53 -19.11 -9.84
CA ARG A 95 9.56 -20.02 -9.34
C ARG A 95 10.33 -20.55 -10.54
#